data_AF-A0A847DJP3-F1
#
_entry.id   AF-A0A847DJP3-F1
#
_cell.length_a   1.000
_cell.length_b   1.000
_cell.length_c   1.000
_cell.angle_alpha   90.00
_cell.angle_beta   90.00
_cell.angle_gamma   90.00
#
_symmetry.space_group_name_H-M   'P 1'
#
loop_
_entity.id
_entity.type
_entity.pdbx_description
1 polymer ?
#
loop_
_entity_poly.entity_id
_entity_poly.type
_entity_poly.pdbx_seq_one_letter_code
_entity_poly.pdbx_strand_id
1 'polypeptide(L)' 'MKSLHQFMAEKNLELAVRIDSNTPRVEDVGLKTTSGQPVKYRLLSIPLYLTGRISELIDEIL' A
#
# COMPACT_ATOMS: atom_id res chain seq x y z
N MET A 1 9.51 5.45 15.44
CA MET A 1 8.76 4.72 14.40
C MET A 1 8.20 5.76 13.42
N LYS A 2 8.57 5.71 12.13
CA LYS A 2 8.00 6.60 11.11
C LYS A 2 6.64 6.05 10.64
N SER A 3 5.68 6.90 10.30
CA SER A 3 4.39 6.45 9.77
C SER A 3 4.57 5.85 8.36
N LEU A 4 3.74 4.87 8.00
CA LEU A 4 3.73 4.25 6.67
C LEU A 4 3.65 5.32 5.57
N HIS A 5 2.81 6.33 5.77
CA HIS A 5 2.65 7.47 4.87
C HIS A 5 3.96 8.24 4.64
N GLN A 6 4.73 8.50 5.70
CA GLN A 6 6.03 9.19 5.60
C GLN A 6 7.05 8.32 4.85
N PHE A 7 7.03 7.00 5.06
CA PHE A 7 7.92 6.06 4.37
C PHE A 7 7.61 5.96 2.88
N MET A 8 6.32 5.87 2.52
CA MET A 8 5.87 5.88 1.12
C MET A 8 6.23 7.19 0.43
N ALA A 9 6.15 8.32 1.14
CA ALA A 9 6.59 9.63 0.66
C ALA A 9 8.09 9.69 0.39
N GLU A 10 8.91 9.24 1.35
CA GLU A 10 10.38 9.29 1.26
C GLU A 10 10.91 8.35 0.17
N LYS A 11 10.27 7.19 0.00
CA LYS A 11 10.68 6.17 -0.98
C LYS A 11 10.02 6.33 -2.34
N ASN A 12 9.06 7.25 -2.47
CA ASN A 12 8.27 7.48 -3.68
C ASN A 12 7.72 6.18 -4.28
N LEU A 13 7.16 5.34 -3.41
CA LEU A 13 6.63 4.04 -3.80
C LEU A 13 5.17 4.20 -4.20
N GLU A 14 4.80 3.64 -5.34
CA GLU A 14 3.43 3.71 -5.87
C GLU A 14 2.53 2.60 -5.30
N LEU A 15 3.11 1.57 -4.66
CA LEU A 15 2.41 0.40 -4.14
C LEU A 15 2.90 0.02 -2.74
N ALA A 16 1.97 -0.11 -1.81
CA ALA A 16 2.16 -0.70 -0.49
C ALA A 16 1.32 -1.98 -0.38
N VAL A 17 1.88 -3.03 0.20
CA VAL A 17 1.14 -4.24 0.55
C VAL A 17 1.07 -4.37 2.06
N ARG A 18 -0.16 -4.49 2.59
CA ARG A 18 -0.46 -4.76 3.99
C ARG A 18 -0.99 -6.19 4.09
N ILE A 19 -0.42 -6.96 5.02
CA ILE A 19 -0.95 -8.28 5.37
C ILE A 19 -1.75 -8.11 6.65
N ASP A 20 -3.06 -8.31 6.59
CA ASP A 20 -3.97 -8.23 7.74
C ASP A 20 -4.97 -9.39 7.71
N SER A 21 -5.82 -9.59 8.72
CA SER A 21 -6.81 -10.69 8.70
C SER A 21 -8.12 -10.30 8.00
N ASN A 22 -8.16 -9.18 7.28
CA ASN A 22 -9.37 -8.66 6.67
C ASN A 22 -9.57 -9.21 5.26
N THR A 23 -10.71 -8.89 4.66
CA THR A 23 -10.98 -9.19 3.25
C THR A 23 -9.99 -8.46 2.33
N PRO A 24 -9.55 -9.09 1.23
CA PRO A 24 -8.66 -8.45 0.29
C PRO A 24 -9.30 -7.16 -0.26
N ARG A 25 -8.56 -6.06 -0.21
CA ARG A 25 -9.03 -4.74 -0.63
C ARG A 25 -7.89 -3.91 -1.20
N VAL A 26 -8.18 -3.17 -2.26
CA VAL A 26 -7.31 -2.15 -2.83
C VAL A 26 -7.85 -0.78 -2.42
N GLU A 27 -6.99 0.06 -1.86
CA GLU A 27 -7.33 1.43 -1.48
C GLU A 27 -6.37 2.41 -2.15
N ASP A 28 -6.90 3.39 -2.87
CA ASP A 28 -6.12 4.50 -3.40
C ASP A 28 -5.91 5.54 -2.30
N VAL A 29 -4.70 5.58 -1.77
CA VAL A 29 -4.32 6.49 -0.70
C VAL A 29 -3.69 7.75 -1.33
N GLY A 30 -4.53 8.76 -1.52
CA GLY A 30 -4.13 10.09 -1.98
C GLY A 30 -4.13 11.10 -0.84
N LEU A 31 -2.99 11.26 -0.15
CA LEU A 31 -2.87 12.13 1.02
C LEU A 31 -1.81 13.18 0.79
N LYS A 32 -2.03 14.37 1.34
CA LYS A 32 -0.94 15.33 1.55
C LYS A 32 -0.26 14.97 2.86
N THR A 33 1.01 14.61 2.81
CA THR A 33 1.79 14.39 4.02
C THR A 33 1.87 15.67 4.85
N THR A 34 2.14 15.55 6.14
CA THR A 34 2.38 16.69 7.05
C THR A 34 3.52 17.59 6.60
N SER A 35 4.42 17.10 5.73
CA SER A 35 5.49 17.88 5.10
C SER A 35 5.09 18.58 3.80
N GLY A 36 3.81 18.54 3.41
CA GLY A 36 3.29 19.20 2.21
C GLY A 36 3.50 18.45 0.90
N GLN A 37 4.15 17.28 0.93
CA GLN A 37 4.35 16.46 -0.26
C GLN A 37 3.08 15.66 -0.59
N PRO A 38 2.53 15.79 -1.82
CA PRO A 38 1.42 14.97 -2.27
C PRO A 38 1.92 13.54 -2.46
N VAL A 39 1.36 12.60 -1.71
CA VAL A 39 1.68 11.18 -1.86
C VAL A 39 0.44 10.49 -2.37
N LYS A 40 0.58 9.85 -3.53
CA LYS A 40 -0.42 8.96 -4.10
C LYS A 40 0.19 7.58 -4.16
N TYR A 41 -0.39 6.64 -3.44
CA TYR A 41 0.02 5.25 -3.51
C TYR A 41 -1.19 4.35 -3.36
N ARG A 42 -1.08 3.15 -3.91
CA ARG A 42 -2.08 2.10 -3.76
C ARG A 42 -1.73 1.25 -2.57
N LEU A 43 -2.70 0.99 -1.72
CA LEU A 43 -2.58 0.10 -0.59
C LEU A 43 -3.37 -1.18 -0.88
N LEU A 44 -2.64 -2.26 -1.14
CA LEU A 44 -3.18 -3.59 -1.26
C LEU A 44 -3.20 -4.24 0.13
N SER A 45 -4.38 -4.41 0.71
CA SER A 45 -4.56 -5.19 1.93
C SER A 45 -4.95 -6.62 1.55
N ILE A 46 -4.16 -7.61 1.96
CA ILE A 46 -4.44 -9.01 1.69
C ILE A 46 -4.36 -9.87 2.95
N PRO A 47 -5.19 -10.90 3.06
CA PRO A 47 -5.08 -11.88 4.11
C PRO A 47 -3.86 -12.78 3.98
N LEU A 48 -3.34 -13.24 5.14
CA LEU A 48 -2.16 -14.09 5.21
C LEU A 48 -2.25 -15.32 4.29
N TYR A 49 -3.44 -15.92 4.16
CA TYR A 49 -3.66 -17.07 3.28
C TYR A 49 -3.53 -16.76 1.78
N LEU A 50 -3.62 -15.49 1.36
CA LEU A 50 -3.41 -15.05 -0.04
C LEU A 50 -1.98 -14.60 -0.33
N THR A 51 -1.10 -14.57 0.68
CA THR A 51 0.31 -14.16 0.47
C THR A 51 1.06 -15.04 -0.51
N GLY A 52 0.67 -16.31 -0.68
CA GLY A 52 1.23 -17.21 -1.68
C GLY A 52 0.96 -16.79 -3.13
N ARG A 53 -0.02 -15.91 -3.37
CA ARG A 53 -0.38 -15.35 -4.69
C ARG A 53 -0.15 -13.84 -4.76
N ILE A 54 0.72 -13.30 -3.90
CA ILE A 54 0.97 -11.86 -3.85
C ILE A 54 1.47 -11.31 -5.19
N SER A 55 2.31 -12.05 -5.91
CA SER A 55 2.79 -11.64 -7.24
C SER A 55 1.66 -11.54 -8.27
N GLU A 56 0.79 -12.56 -8.34
CA GLU A 56 -0.40 -12.54 -9.22
C GLU A 56 -1.30 -11.34 -8.89
N LEU A 57 -1.52 -11.07 -7.60
CA LEU A 57 -2.36 -9.96 -7.15
C LEU A 57 -1.74 -8.59 -7.44
N ILE A 58 -0.41 -8.48 -7.38
CA ILE A 58 0.31 -7.25 -7.74
C ILE A 58 0.18 -7.01 -9.25
N ASP A 59 0.32 -8.06 -10.07
CA ASP A 59 0.22 -7.96 -11.53
C ASP A 59 -1.20 -7.63 -12.01
N GLU A 60 -2.25 -8.08 -11.31
CA GLU A 60 -3.63 -7.67 -11.62
C GLU A 60 -3.91 -6.19 -11.31
N ILE A 61 -3.16 -5.60 -10.38
CA ILE A 61 -3.38 -4.23 -9.93
C ILE A 61 -2.52 -3.25 -10.73
N LEU A 62 -1.27 -3.60 -11.07
CA LEU A 62 -0.34 -2.69 -11.75
C LEU A 62 -0.80 -2.28 -13.15
#